data_AF-A0A1H3FEZ1-F1
#
_entry.id   AF-A0A1H3FEZ1-F1
#
_cell.length_a   1.000
_cell.length_b   1.000
_cell.length_c   1.000
_cell.angle_alpha   90.00
_cell.angle_beta   90.00
_cell.angle_gamma   90.00
#
_symmetry.space_group_name_H-M   'P 1'
#
loop_
_entity.id
_entity.type
_entity.pdbx_description
1 polymer ?
#
loop_
_entity_poly.entity_id
_entity_poly.type
_entity_poly.pdbx_seq_one_letter_code
_entity_poly.pdbx_strand_id
1 'polypeptide(L)'
;MTLEQLKELGLDEEIAKKILEAYKEAIKDKYVPIERFNEVNEEKKELKNQLEDRDKQLQELKVKAAGNEELTAKITELEELNKQTKEEYENKIAALKKETAIELKLKDEKARNIKAVKALLDLDKVSLDGDNLIGLDEQLKGLKESDPYLFGEDKLSGREPKPPTDPVPNEYKKNPFSKEHFNLTEQGRIFRENPELAAKLKAAAEGK
;
A
#
# COMPACT_ATOMS: atom_id res chain seq x y z
N MET A 1 15.95 10.13 11.31
CA MET A 1 16.70 9.41 12.35
C MET A 1 17.98 8.89 11.73
N THR A 2 19.15 9.12 12.34
CA THR A 2 20.47 8.67 11.85
C THR A 2 21.05 7.59 12.75
N LEU A 3 22.07 6.86 12.26
CA LEU A 3 22.75 5.82 13.05
C LEU A 3 23.38 6.39 14.34
N GLU A 4 24.00 7.57 14.23
CA GLU A 4 24.61 8.29 15.37
C GLU A 4 23.59 8.62 16.46
N GLN A 5 22.39 9.09 16.07
CA GLN A 5 21.30 9.36 17.00
C GLN A 5 20.83 8.11 17.74
N LEU A 6 20.85 6.94 17.10
CA LEU A 6 20.51 5.68 17.75
C LEU A 6 21.59 5.20 18.72
N LYS A 7 22.87 5.39 18.36
CA LYS A 7 24.01 5.09 19.23
C LYS A 7 24.04 5.98 20.47
N GLU A 8 23.74 7.27 20.33
CA GLU A 8 23.61 8.20 21.47
C GLU A 8 22.47 7.80 22.44
N LEU A 9 21.43 7.14 21.94
CA LEU A 9 20.35 6.58 22.75
C LEU A 9 20.73 5.26 23.45
N GLY A 10 21.98 4.82 23.33
CA GLY A 10 22.50 3.62 23.98
C GLY A 10 22.19 2.30 23.26
N LEU A 11 21.77 2.36 21.98
CA LEU A 11 21.57 1.16 21.18
C LEU A 11 22.90 0.64 20.64
N ASP A 12 23.09 -0.67 20.75
CA ASP A 12 24.20 -1.38 20.10
C ASP A 12 24.17 -1.16 18.58
N GLU A 13 25.35 -1.11 17.95
CA GLU A 13 25.48 -0.76 16.54
C GLU A 13 24.73 -1.72 15.60
N GLU A 14 24.71 -3.02 15.89
CA GLU A 14 23.98 -3.98 15.06
C GLU A 14 22.46 -3.78 15.18
N ILE A 15 21.98 -3.50 16.39
CA ILE A 15 20.56 -3.27 16.66
C ILE A 15 20.13 -1.93 16.03
N ALA A 16 20.97 -0.89 16.15
CA ALA A 16 20.73 0.41 15.53
C ALA A 16 20.62 0.32 14.01
N LYS A 17 21.48 -0.47 13.34
CA LYS A 17 21.38 -0.71 11.89
C LYS A 17 20.07 -1.38 11.51
N LYS A 18 19.67 -2.44 12.21
CA LYS A 18 18.41 -3.16 11.95
C LYS A 18 17.18 -2.27 12.14
N ILE A 19 17.17 -1.44 13.20
CA ILE A 19 16.08 -0.48 13.44
C ILE A 19 16.02 0.57 12.35
N LEU A 20 17.16 1.11 11.92
CA LEU A 20 17.22 2.12 10.86
C LEU A 20 16.69 1.56 9.53
N GLU A 21 17.03 0.30 9.21
CA GLU A 21 16.59 -0.38 7.99
C GLU A 21 15.09 -0.69 8.03
N ALA A 22 14.60 -1.24 9.14
CA ALA A 22 13.16 -1.45 9.35
C ALA A 22 12.37 -0.13 9.31
N TYR A 23 12.93 0.95 9.87
CA TYR A 23 12.33 2.28 9.83
C TYR A 23 12.27 2.81 8.39
N LYS A 24 13.37 2.71 7.63
CA LYS A 24 13.41 3.11 6.21
C LYS A 24 12.37 2.34 5.39
N GLU A 25 12.27 1.03 5.59
CA GLU A 25 11.30 0.21 4.86
C GLU A 25 9.85 0.54 5.26
N ALA A 26 9.60 0.81 6.56
CA ALA A 26 8.27 1.19 7.05
C ALA A 26 7.76 2.53 6.50
N ILE A 27 8.67 3.47 6.18
CA ILE A 27 8.30 4.80 5.69
C ILE A 27 8.42 4.95 4.17
N LYS A 28 9.10 4.03 3.47
CA LYS A 28 9.43 4.11 2.05
C LYS A 28 8.26 4.46 1.14
N ASP A 29 7.10 3.85 1.37
CA ASP A 29 5.90 4.04 0.54
C ASP A 29 4.91 5.08 1.11
N LYS A 30 5.25 5.71 2.24
CA LYS A 30 4.36 6.60 2.99
C LYS A 30 4.90 8.02 3.16
N TYR A 31 6.21 8.20 3.04
CA TYR A 31 6.88 9.48 3.28
C TYR A 31 7.85 9.81 2.15
N VAL A 32 7.77 11.05 1.68
CA VAL A 32 8.77 11.64 0.79
C VAL A 32 9.79 12.40 1.64
N PRO A 33 11.11 12.13 1.50
CA PRO A 33 12.13 12.89 2.18
C PRO A 33 12.04 14.39 1.86
N ILE A 34 12.23 15.26 2.85
CA ILE A 34 12.15 16.72 2.69
C ILE A 34 13.09 17.22 1.60
N GLU A 35 14.31 16.67 1.53
CA GLU A 35 15.28 17.00 0.47
C GLU A 35 14.72 16.74 -0.92
N ARG A 36 14.13 15.56 -1.15
CA ARG A 36 13.52 15.19 -2.44
C ARG A 36 12.29 16.04 -2.75
N PHE A 37 11.48 16.36 -1.74
CA PHE A 37 10.34 17.26 -1.88
C PHE A 37 10.78 18.67 -2.29
N ASN A 38 11.82 19.21 -1.66
CA ASN A 38 12.36 20.52 -1.99
C ASN A 38 13.00 20.54 -3.37
N GLU A 39 13.78 19.52 -3.73
CA GLU A 39 14.38 19.35 -5.06
C GLU A 39 13.32 19.40 -6.16
N VAL A 40 12.28 18.57 -6.07
CA VAL A 40 11.19 18.53 -7.05
C VAL A 40 10.41 19.86 -7.10
N ASN A 41 10.26 20.54 -5.97
CA ASN A 41 9.59 21.85 -5.94
C ASN A 41 10.42 22.96 -6.60
N GLU A 42 11.73 23.00 -6.36
CA GLU A 42 12.61 23.96 -7.00
C GLU A 42 12.74 23.66 -8.50
N GLU A 43 12.89 22.39 -8.90
CA GLU A 43 12.85 21.98 -10.32
C GLU A 43 11.55 22.42 -10.99
N LYS A 44 10.39 22.19 -10.36
CA LYS A 44 9.09 22.62 -10.88
C LYS A 44 9.02 24.14 -11.04
N LYS A 45 9.56 24.90 -10.07
CA LYS A 45 9.58 26.36 -10.11
C LYS A 45 10.49 26.87 -11.22
N GLU A 46 11.66 26.27 -11.38
CA GLU A 46 12.59 26.58 -12.46
C GLU A 46 11.96 26.29 -13.83
N LEU A 47 11.36 25.12 -14.02
CA LEU A 47 10.65 24.76 -15.26
C LEU A 47 9.51 25.74 -15.56
N LYS A 48 8.76 26.18 -14.54
CA LYS A 48 7.72 27.21 -14.71
C LYS A 48 8.31 28.54 -15.19
N ASN A 49 9.42 28.99 -14.59
CA ASN A 49 10.10 30.21 -15.01
C ASN A 49 10.63 30.09 -16.46
N GLN A 50 11.18 28.94 -16.83
CA GLN A 50 11.64 28.69 -18.20
C GLN A 50 10.49 28.74 -19.21
N LEU A 51 9.31 28.20 -18.88
CA LEU A 51 8.12 28.31 -19.73
C LEU A 51 7.69 29.77 -19.91
N GLU A 52 7.62 30.54 -18.82
CA GLU A 52 7.27 31.96 -18.89
C GLU A 52 8.30 32.78 -19.69
N ASP A 53 9.60 32.46 -19.59
CA ASP A 53 10.63 33.10 -20.39
C ASP A 53 10.50 32.77 -21.88
N ARG A 54 10.22 31.51 -22.22
CA ARG A 54 9.98 31.10 -23.61
C ARG A 54 8.77 31.80 -24.22
N ASP A 55 7.68 31.96 -23.46
CA ASP A 55 6.50 32.68 -23.94
C ASP A 55 6.84 34.17 -24.20
N LYS A 56 7.65 34.81 -23.35
CA LYS A 56 8.15 36.17 -23.60
C LYS A 56 9.03 36.23 -24.85
N GLN A 57 9.93 35.27 -25.02
CA GLN A 57 10.79 35.20 -26.21
C GLN A 57 9.96 35.04 -27.50
N LEU A 58 8.88 34.25 -27.48
CA LEU A 58 7.96 34.14 -28.63
C LEU A 58 7.28 35.48 -28.94
N GLN A 59 6.82 36.22 -27.92
CA GLN A 59 6.26 37.56 -28.11
C GLN A 59 7.29 38.52 -28.72
N GLU A 60 8.52 38.53 -28.21
CA GLU A 60 9.59 39.36 -28.77
C GLU A 60 9.93 39.00 -30.22
N LEU A 61 10.00 37.70 -30.52
CA LEU A 61 10.25 37.20 -31.87
C LEU A 61 9.11 37.60 -32.82
N LYS A 62 7.86 37.58 -32.35
CA LYS A 62 6.70 38.00 -33.13
C LYS A 62 6.81 39.47 -33.54
N VAL A 63 7.22 40.33 -32.61
CA VAL A 63 7.45 41.76 -32.89
C VAL A 63 8.59 41.95 -33.88
N LYS A 64 9.69 41.20 -33.75
CA LYS A 64 10.84 41.26 -34.67
C LYS A 64 10.53 40.68 -36.06
N ALA A 65 9.63 39.71 -36.14
CA ALA A 65 9.17 39.09 -37.38
C ALA A 65 8.11 39.93 -38.12
N ALA A 66 7.71 41.08 -37.57
CA ALA A 66 6.74 41.97 -38.19
C ALA A 66 7.17 42.32 -39.63
N GLY A 67 6.26 42.08 -40.59
CA GLY A 67 6.53 42.24 -42.02
C GLY A 67 6.91 40.95 -42.76
N ASN A 68 7.15 39.85 -42.04
CA ASN A 68 7.21 38.51 -42.62
C ASN A 68 5.97 37.71 -42.20
N GLU A 69 5.01 37.60 -43.12
CA GLU A 69 3.71 36.96 -42.87
C GLU A 69 3.84 35.50 -42.48
N GLU A 70 4.75 34.75 -43.12
CA GLU A 70 4.96 33.32 -42.85
C GLU A 70 5.54 33.09 -41.45
N LEU A 71 6.56 33.87 -41.06
CA LEU A 71 7.15 33.80 -39.72
C LEU A 71 6.15 34.26 -38.64
N THR A 72 5.40 35.31 -38.91
CA THR A 72 4.38 35.81 -37.97
C THR A 72 3.29 34.77 -37.76
N ALA A 73 2.80 34.14 -38.83
CA ALA A 73 1.81 33.07 -38.76
C ALA A 73 2.32 31.85 -37.99
N LYS A 74 3.58 31.45 -38.21
CA LYS A 74 4.17 30.32 -37.48
C LYS A 74 4.33 30.61 -35.99
N ILE A 75 4.70 31.84 -35.63
CA ILE A 75 4.81 32.24 -34.22
C ILE A 75 3.42 32.26 -33.55
N THR A 76 2.38 32.75 -34.22
CA THR A 76 1.00 32.69 -33.68
C THR A 76 0.51 31.26 -33.48
N GLU A 77 0.83 30.36 -34.40
CA GLU A 77 0.49 28.94 -34.26
C GLU A 77 1.19 28.31 -33.05
N LEU A 78 2.48 28.63 -32.84
CA LEU A 78 3.24 28.16 -31.67
C LEU A 78 2.70 28.73 -30.35
N GLU A 79 2.29 30.00 -30.31
CA GLU A 79 1.65 30.60 -29.13
C GLU A 79 0.34 29.89 -28.76
N GLU A 80 -0.51 29.64 -29.75
CA GLU A 80 -1.79 28.97 -29.54
C GLU A 80 -1.58 27.51 -29.11
N LEU A 81 -0.65 26.79 -29.75
CA LEU A 81 -0.29 25.42 -29.37
C LEU A 81 0.25 25.35 -27.94
N ASN A 82 1.12 26.29 -27.53
CA ASN A 82 1.63 26.35 -26.16
C ASN A 82 0.50 26.57 -25.15
N LYS A 83 -0.43 27.48 -25.46
CA LYS A 83 -1.59 27.77 -24.61
C LYS A 83 -2.50 26.55 -24.47
N GLN A 84 -2.86 25.90 -25.57
CA GLN A 84 -3.66 24.68 -25.57
C GLN A 84 -2.97 23.56 -24.79
N THR A 85 -1.68 23.37 -25.02
CA THR A 85 -0.87 22.38 -24.30
C THR A 85 -0.88 22.64 -22.79
N LYS A 86 -0.77 23.91 -22.36
CA LYS A 86 -0.83 24.29 -20.95
C LYS A 86 -2.20 23.98 -20.34
N GLU A 87 -3.29 24.37 -21.00
CA GLU A 87 -4.65 24.09 -20.55
C GLU A 87 -4.91 22.57 -20.47
N GLU A 88 -4.46 21.79 -21.45
CA GLU A 88 -4.55 20.33 -21.41
C GLU A 88 -3.80 19.72 -20.22
N TYR A 89 -2.58 20.17 -19.95
CA TYR A 89 -1.81 19.68 -18.81
C TYR A 89 -2.43 20.07 -17.48
N GLU A 90 -2.92 21.31 -17.34
CA GLU A 90 -3.62 21.76 -16.15
C GLU A 90 -4.88 20.92 -15.90
N ASN A 91 -5.65 20.64 -16.96
CA ASN A 91 -6.82 19.76 -16.90
C ASN A 91 -6.45 18.31 -16.53
N LYS A 92 -5.39 17.75 -17.14
CA LYS A 92 -4.89 16.40 -16.81
C LYS A 92 -4.44 16.31 -15.35
N ILE A 93 -3.72 17.31 -14.86
CA ILE A 93 -3.27 17.37 -13.46
C ILE A 93 -4.47 17.49 -12.52
N ALA A 94 -5.44 18.34 -12.83
CA ALA A 94 -6.66 18.49 -12.03
C ALA A 94 -7.47 17.18 -11.99
N ALA A 95 -7.62 16.50 -13.13
CA ALA A 95 -8.28 15.21 -13.23
C ALA A 95 -7.56 14.13 -12.42
N LEU A 96 -6.23 14.01 -12.55
CA LEU A 96 -5.43 13.07 -11.77
C LEU A 96 -5.52 13.33 -10.26
N LYS A 97 -5.49 14.60 -9.84
CA LYS A 97 -5.64 14.98 -8.44
C LYS A 97 -7.02 14.58 -7.90
N LYS A 98 -8.08 14.89 -8.64
CA LYS A 98 -9.45 14.51 -8.29
C LYS A 98 -9.59 12.99 -8.20
N GLU A 99 -9.10 12.27 -9.21
CA GLU A 99 -9.10 10.80 -9.23
C GLU A 99 -8.35 10.20 -8.03
N THR A 100 -7.14 10.67 -7.77
CA THR A 100 -6.31 10.19 -6.65
C THR A 100 -7.00 10.48 -5.32
N ALA A 101 -7.54 11.68 -5.12
CA ALA A 101 -8.26 12.03 -3.90
C ALA A 101 -9.48 11.12 -3.68
N ILE A 102 -10.25 10.83 -4.74
CA ILE A 102 -11.40 9.93 -4.68
C ILE A 102 -10.95 8.53 -4.28
N GLU A 103 -9.90 8.01 -4.90
CA GLU A 103 -9.38 6.66 -4.61
C GLU A 103 -8.85 6.53 -3.18
N LEU A 104 -8.15 7.56 -2.68
CA LEU A 104 -7.72 7.62 -1.28
C LEU A 104 -8.92 7.62 -0.34
N LYS A 105 -9.93 8.45 -0.60
CA LYS A 105 -11.14 8.50 0.20
C LYS A 105 -11.89 7.18 0.20
N LEU A 106 -12.02 6.52 -0.96
CA LEU A 106 -12.64 5.20 -1.07
C LEU A 106 -11.87 4.13 -0.30
N LYS A 107 -10.54 4.20 -0.31
CA LYS A 107 -9.68 3.32 0.48
C LYS A 107 -9.88 3.55 1.98
N ASP A 108 -9.95 4.81 2.41
CA ASP A 108 -10.18 5.17 3.83
C ASP A 108 -11.56 4.70 4.31
N GLU A 109 -12.57 4.78 3.43
CA GLU A 109 -13.91 4.26 3.70
C GLU A 109 -14.03 2.73 3.57
N LYS A 110 -12.90 2.04 3.35
CA LYS A 110 -12.78 0.58 3.23
C LYS A 110 -13.61 -0.02 2.10
N ALA A 111 -13.62 0.64 0.93
CA ALA A 111 -14.21 0.05 -0.27
C ALA A 111 -13.48 -1.25 -0.65
N ARG A 112 -14.21 -2.35 -0.84
CA ARG A 112 -13.64 -3.65 -1.23
C ARG A 112 -13.06 -3.62 -2.64
N ASN A 113 -13.75 -2.96 -3.56
CA ASN A 113 -13.30 -2.74 -4.92
C ASN A 113 -13.47 -1.27 -5.29
N ILE A 114 -12.38 -0.51 -5.18
CA ILE A 114 -12.34 0.93 -5.43
C ILE A 114 -12.90 1.27 -6.82
N LYS A 115 -12.57 0.48 -7.86
CA LYS A 115 -13.05 0.71 -9.23
C LYS A 115 -14.57 0.53 -9.33
N ALA A 116 -15.11 -0.52 -8.72
CA ALA A 116 -16.55 -0.79 -8.74
C ALA A 116 -17.33 0.27 -7.96
N VAL A 117 -16.87 0.62 -6.75
CA VAL A 117 -17.52 1.66 -5.94
C VAL A 117 -17.45 3.02 -6.63
N LYS A 118 -16.32 3.36 -7.24
CA LYS A 118 -16.16 4.60 -8.03
C LYS A 118 -17.13 4.67 -9.20
N ALA A 119 -17.43 3.56 -9.86
CA ALA A 119 -18.37 3.52 -10.98
C ALA A 119 -19.83 3.75 -10.57
N LEU A 120 -20.17 3.58 -9.28
CA LEU A 120 -21.50 3.84 -8.72
C LEU A 120 -21.66 5.29 -8.24
N LEU A 121 -20.59 6.07 -8.23
CA LEU A 121 -20.59 7.46 -7.79
C LEU A 121 -20.82 8.41 -8.97
N ASP A 122 -21.58 9.47 -8.70
CA ASP A 122 -21.79 10.58 -9.62
C ASP A 122 -20.62 11.56 -9.48
N LEU A 123 -19.57 11.30 -10.26
CA LEU A 123 -18.33 12.08 -10.23
C LEU A 123 -18.51 13.51 -10.75
N ASP A 124 -19.57 13.81 -11.50
CA ASP A 124 -19.85 15.15 -12.01
C ASP A 124 -20.33 16.08 -10.89
N LYS A 125 -20.96 15.52 -9.85
CA LYS A 125 -21.33 16.25 -8.64
C LYS A 125 -20.22 16.37 -7.60
N VAL A 126 -19.07 15.74 -7.85
CA VAL A 126 -17.91 15.79 -6.95
C VAL A 126 -16.96 16.90 -7.37
N SER A 127 -16.72 17.86 -6.48
CA SER A 127 -15.79 18.96 -6.73
C SER A 127 -14.59 18.86 -5.80
N LEU A 128 -13.41 19.25 -6.30
CA LEU A 128 -12.18 19.33 -5.53
C LEU A 128 -12.01 20.76 -5.01
N ASP A 129 -12.00 20.95 -3.69
CA ASP A 129 -11.68 22.22 -3.03
C ASP A 129 -10.40 22.03 -2.20
N GLY A 130 -9.27 22.42 -2.78
CA GLY A 130 -7.94 22.11 -2.24
C GLY A 130 -7.72 20.59 -2.20
N ASP A 131 -7.67 20.03 -1.00
CA ASP A 131 -7.53 18.59 -0.75
C ASP A 131 -8.88 17.92 -0.39
N ASN A 132 -9.97 18.68 -0.28
CA ASN A 132 -11.28 18.17 0.12
C ASN A 132 -12.16 17.84 -1.10
N LEU A 133 -12.93 16.76 -0.99
CA LEU A 133 -13.92 16.37 -2.00
C LEU A 133 -15.33 16.72 -1.53
N ILE A 134 -15.91 17.76 -2.12
CA ILE A 134 -17.26 18.20 -1.81
C ILE A 134 -18.26 17.29 -2.55
N GLY A 135 -19.29 16.83 -1.83
CA GLY A 135 -20.38 16.00 -2.39
C GLY A 135 -20.10 14.49 -2.41
N LEU A 136 -18.85 14.05 -2.22
CA LEU A 136 -18.50 12.63 -2.20
C LEU A 136 -18.97 11.94 -0.91
N ASP A 137 -18.82 12.60 0.25
CA ASP A 137 -19.18 12.01 1.55
C ASP A 137 -20.67 11.65 1.65
N GLU A 138 -21.55 12.47 1.09
CA GLU A 138 -23.00 12.23 1.09
C GLU A 138 -23.36 11.02 0.22
N GLN A 139 -22.76 10.92 -0.97
CA GLN A 139 -22.95 9.77 -1.86
C GLN A 139 -22.43 8.48 -1.22
N LEU A 140 -21.27 8.53 -0.54
CA LEU A 140 -20.71 7.36 0.14
C LEU A 140 -21.55 6.90 1.33
N LYS A 141 -22.16 7.83 2.07
CA LYS A 141 -23.11 7.46 3.13
C LYS A 141 -24.33 6.73 2.55
N GLY A 142 -24.94 7.28 1.51
CA GLY A 142 -26.08 6.64 0.84
C GLY A 142 -25.72 5.27 0.24
N LEU A 143 -24.53 5.15 -0.33
CA LEU A 143 -24.04 3.89 -0.91
C LEU A 143 -23.73 2.84 0.17
N LYS A 144 -23.26 3.25 1.35
CA LYS A 144 -23.06 2.34 2.49
C LYS A 144 -24.37 1.84 3.08
N GLU A 145 -25.43 2.63 3.02
CA GLU A 145 -26.77 2.24 3.48
C GLU A 145 -27.46 1.29 2.50
N SER A 146 -27.33 1.55 1.19
CA SER A 146 -27.96 0.75 0.12
C SER A 146 -27.19 -0.52 -0.22
N ASP A 147 -25.86 -0.44 -0.34
CA ASP A 147 -24.98 -1.54 -0.73
C ASP A 147 -23.84 -1.77 0.30
N PRO A 148 -24.14 -2.13 1.56
CA PRO A 148 -23.12 -2.31 2.60
C PRO A 148 -22.02 -3.33 2.24
N TYR A 149 -22.34 -4.32 1.41
CA TYR A 149 -21.41 -5.38 0.99
C TYR A 149 -20.24 -4.87 0.16
N LEU A 150 -20.35 -3.67 -0.43
CA LEU A 150 -19.26 -3.04 -1.18
C LEU A 150 -18.14 -2.51 -0.26
N PHE A 151 -18.39 -2.44 1.05
CA PHE A 151 -17.49 -1.87 2.05
C PHE A 151 -17.09 -2.90 3.11
N GLY A 152 -16.02 -2.57 3.84
CA GLY A 152 -15.46 -3.37 4.92
C GLY A 152 -14.21 -4.16 4.53
N GLU A 153 -13.65 -4.85 5.51
CA GLU A 153 -12.44 -5.65 5.31
C GLU A 153 -12.79 -7.07 4.86
N ASP A 154 -11.99 -7.60 3.93
CA ASP A 154 -11.97 -9.03 3.66
C ASP A 154 -11.40 -9.74 4.89
N LYS A 155 -12.29 -10.33 5.70
CA LYS A 155 -11.86 -11.26 6.74
C LYS A 155 -11.32 -12.50 6.04
N LEU A 156 -10.00 -12.66 6.02
CA LEU A 156 -9.36 -13.93 5.70
C LEU A 156 -9.74 -14.94 6.78
N SER A 157 -10.88 -15.61 6.63
CA SER A 157 -11.20 -16.78 7.43
C SER A 157 -10.41 -17.94 6.88
N GLY A 158 -9.31 -18.30 7.54
CA GLY A 158 -8.65 -19.58 7.32
C GLY A 158 -9.65 -20.71 7.56
N ARG A 159 -9.51 -21.82 6.83
CA ARG A 159 -10.27 -23.04 7.13
C ARG A 159 -9.85 -23.49 8.53
N GLU A 160 -10.78 -23.59 9.47
CA GLU A 160 -10.50 -24.22 10.75
C GLU A 160 -9.89 -25.61 10.47
N PRO A 161 -8.73 -25.95 11.06
CA PRO A 161 -8.15 -27.27 10.88
C PRO A 161 -9.18 -28.29 11.32
N LYS A 162 -9.52 -29.23 10.43
CA LYS A 162 -10.40 -30.34 10.80
C LYS A 162 -9.80 -31.01 12.05
N PRO A 163 -10.60 -31.26 13.10
CA PRO A 163 -10.12 -32.06 14.21
C PRO A 163 -9.58 -33.39 13.65
N PRO A 164 -8.46 -33.93 14.20
CA PRO A 164 -7.90 -35.18 13.72
C PRO A 164 -9.01 -36.23 13.65
N THR A 165 -9.23 -36.80 12.46
CA THR A 165 -10.36 -37.70 12.18
C THR A 165 -10.24 -39.08 12.83
N ASP A 166 -9.19 -39.33 13.61
CA ASP A 166 -9.03 -40.58 14.36
C ASP A 166 -8.74 -40.25 15.83
N PRO A 167 -9.64 -40.58 16.78
CA PRO A 167 -9.26 -40.60 18.18
C PRO A 167 -8.15 -41.65 18.32
N VAL A 168 -6.94 -41.20 18.66
CA VAL A 168 -5.90 -42.12 19.17
C VAL A 168 -6.56 -42.97 20.26
N PRO A 169 -6.59 -44.32 20.10
CA PRO A 169 -7.21 -45.17 21.10
C PRO A 169 -6.59 -44.86 22.47
N ASN A 170 -7.37 -44.94 23.54
CA ASN A 170 -6.98 -44.43 24.85
C ASN A 170 -5.63 -45.00 25.34
N GLU A 171 -5.30 -46.21 24.92
CA GLU A 171 -4.04 -46.92 25.14
C GLU A 171 -2.80 -46.18 24.61
N TYR A 172 -2.96 -45.36 23.56
CA TYR A 172 -1.87 -44.63 22.91
C TYR A 172 -1.78 -43.15 23.34
N LYS A 173 -2.76 -42.62 24.09
CA LYS A 173 -2.79 -41.20 24.49
C LYS A 173 -1.72 -40.83 25.53
N LYS A 174 -1.31 -41.77 26.38
CA LYS A 174 -0.25 -41.59 27.39
C LYS A 174 0.84 -42.66 27.21
N ASN A 175 1.25 -42.86 25.97
CA ASN A 175 2.24 -43.85 25.64
C ASN A 175 3.58 -43.53 26.35
N PRO A 176 4.06 -44.36 27.29
CA PRO A 176 5.27 -44.08 28.03
C PRO A 176 6.54 -44.18 27.17
N PHE A 177 6.44 -44.60 25.90
CA PHE A 177 7.51 -44.62 24.91
C PHE A 177 7.53 -43.38 23.99
N SER A 178 6.51 -42.51 24.01
CA SER A 178 6.51 -41.29 23.18
C SER A 178 7.35 -40.17 23.80
N LYS A 179 7.86 -39.25 22.96
CA LYS A 179 8.64 -38.08 23.43
C LYS A 179 7.87 -37.19 24.42
N GLU A 180 6.55 -37.12 24.27
CA GLU A 180 5.67 -36.27 25.09
C GLU A 180 5.33 -36.90 26.45
N HIS A 181 5.37 -38.23 26.58
CA HIS A 181 4.92 -38.96 27.78
C HIS A 181 5.94 -39.96 28.33
N PHE A 182 7.23 -39.78 28.00
CA PHE A 182 8.31 -40.70 28.34
C PHE A 182 8.40 -41.00 29.85
N ASN A 183 8.29 -42.28 30.23
CA ASN A 183 8.37 -42.73 31.62
C ASN A 183 9.01 -44.12 31.76
N LEU A 184 10.24 -44.17 32.27
CA LEU A 184 11.02 -45.40 32.46
C LEU A 184 10.39 -46.40 33.43
N THR A 185 9.73 -45.93 34.50
CA THR A 185 9.08 -46.80 35.49
C THR A 185 7.90 -47.54 34.85
N GLU A 186 7.09 -46.83 34.08
CA GLU A 186 5.96 -47.40 33.36
C GLU A 186 6.41 -48.30 32.21
N GLN A 187 7.46 -47.94 31.48
CA GLN A 187 8.07 -48.82 30.49
C GLN A 187 8.52 -50.14 31.12
N GLY A 188 9.26 -50.09 32.23
CA GLY A 188 9.72 -51.28 32.94
C GLY A 188 8.58 -52.15 33.46
N ARG A 189 7.49 -51.54 33.93
CA ARG A 189 6.28 -52.24 34.34
C ARG A 189 5.62 -52.96 33.14
N ILE A 190 5.41 -52.26 32.03
CA ILE A 190 4.74 -52.81 30.84
C ILE A 190 5.60 -53.90 30.19
N PHE A 191 6.93 -53.78 30.15
CA PHE A 191 7.81 -54.85 29.67
C PHE A 191 7.67 -56.15 30.48
N ARG A 192 7.41 -56.04 31.78
CA ARG A 192 7.26 -57.20 32.68
C ARG A 192 5.86 -57.79 32.63
N GLU A 193 4.84 -56.94 32.55
CA GLU A 193 3.43 -57.35 32.63
C GLU A 193 2.83 -57.71 31.26
N ASN A 194 3.23 -57.02 30.19
CA ASN A 194 2.70 -57.22 28.84
C ASN A 194 3.72 -56.83 27.75
N PRO A 195 4.66 -57.74 27.39
CA PRO A 195 5.71 -57.46 26.42
C PRO A 195 5.17 -57.18 24.99
N GLU A 196 4.01 -57.73 24.62
CA GLU A 196 3.38 -57.44 23.33
C GLU A 196 2.84 -56.00 23.26
N LEU A 197 2.24 -55.52 24.34
CA LEU A 197 1.81 -54.12 24.46
C LEU A 197 3.01 -53.17 24.41
N ALA A 198 4.12 -53.52 25.06
CA ALA A 198 5.36 -52.75 24.99
C ALA A 198 5.85 -52.58 23.54
N ALA A 199 5.85 -53.66 22.75
CA ALA A 199 6.26 -53.63 21.35
C ALA A 199 5.33 -52.76 20.49
N LYS A 200 4.01 -52.87 20.69
CA LYS A 200 3.01 -52.05 19.98
C LYS A 200 3.15 -50.56 20.29
N LEU A 201 3.32 -50.21 21.57
CA LEU A 201 3.48 -48.82 22.01
C LEU A 201 4.80 -48.23 21.55
N LYS A 202 5.89 -49.00 21.58
CA LYS A 202 7.19 -48.55 21.05
C LYS A 202 7.13 -48.28 19.54
N ALA A 203 6.56 -49.19 18.76
CA ALA A 203 6.39 -49.01 17.32
C ALA A 203 5.53 -47.78 16.99
N ALA A 204 4.46 -47.54 17.75
CA ALA A 204 3.61 -46.36 17.60
C ALA A 204 4.32 -45.03 17.96
N ALA A 205 5.36 -45.07 18.79
CA ALA A 205 6.18 -43.90 19.13
C ALA A 205 7.30 -43.63 18.10
N GLU A 206 7.75 -44.66 17.38
CA GLU A 206 8.77 -44.55 16.32
C GLU A 206 8.16 -44.16 14.95
N GLY A 207 6.88 -44.46 14.71
CA GLY A 207 6.18 -44.18 13.45
C GLY A 207 5.63 -42.76 13.26
N LYS A 208 6.09 -41.78 14.05
CA LYS A 208 5.67 -40.37 13.97
C LYS A 208 6.86 -39.42 13.88
#